data_AF-A0A1V6JAP0-F1
#
_entry.id   AF-A0A1V6JAP0-F1
#
_cell.length_a   1.000
_cell.length_b   1.000
_cell.length_c   1.000
_cell.angle_alpha   90.00
_cell.angle_beta   90.00
_cell.angle_gamma   90.00
#
_symmetry.space_group_name_H-M   'P 1'
#
loop_
_entity.id
_entity.type
_entity.pdbx_description
1 polymer ?
#
loop_
_entity_poly.entity_id
_entity_poly.type
_entity_poly.pdbx_seq_one_letter_code
_entity_poly.pdbx_strand_id
1 'polypeptide(L)'
;MKSPRAQCLVAGFTLLEVLAALGLCALLATAAAGAVAFSLRAERAAQRYGEATLLLPALYAAQQLHPDDAPPAPRGWRLQHNTDIVKIPDDLLQEWHRYTLQPDGREIPAITFFILDDNP
;
A
#
# COMPACT_ATOMS: atom_id res chain seq x y z
N MET A 1 50.83 -55.38 -17.03
CA MET A 1 50.64 -53.91 -16.91
C MET A 1 49.44 -53.64 -16.02
N LYS A 2 49.63 -53.08 -14.83
CA LYS A 2 48.54 -52.71 -13.90
C LYS A 2 48.30 -51.20 -14.06
N SER A 3 47.12 -50.83 -14.53
CA SER A 3 46.70 -49.43 -14.64
C SER A 3 46.44 -48.86 -13.24
N PRO A 4 46.96 -47.68 -12.86
CA PRO A 4 46.66 -47.08 -11.58
C PRO A 4 45.20 -46.60 -11.58
N ARG A 5 44.41 -47.06 -10.61
CA ARG A 5 43.06 -46.55 -10.35
C ARG A 5 43.18 -45.08 -9.97
N ALA A 6 42.51 -44.20 -10.69
CA ALA A 6 42.30 -42.83 -10.28
C ALA A 6 41.61 -42.84 -8.91
N GLN A 7 42.34 -42.40 -7.88
CA GLN A 7 41.75 -42.16 -6.57
C GLN A 7 40.79 -40.98 -6.73
N CYS A 8 39.50 -41.28 -6.71
CA CYS A 8 38.48 -40.25 -6.55
C CYS A 8 38.63 -39.70 -5.13
N LEU A 9 39.35 -38.59 -4.99
CA LEU A 9 39.44 -37.84 -3.75
C LEU A 9 38.06 -37.28 -3.45
N VAL A 10 37.34 -37.92 -2.52
CA VAL A 10 36.17 -37.32 -1.88
C VAL A 10 36.71 -36.18 -1.02
N ALA A 11 36.70 -34.96 -1.56
CA ALA A 11 37.03 -33.76 -0.80
C ALA A 11 35.90 -33.53 0.22
N GLY A 12 36.21 -33.70 1.51
CA GLY A 12 35.31 -33.33 2.59
C GLY A 12 35.22 -31.80 2.74
N PHE A 13 34.16 -31.31 3.37
CA PHE A 13 34.00 -29.88 3.63
C PHE A 13 34.86 -29.44 4.80
N THR A 14 35.53 -28.30 4.65
CA THR A 14 36.22 -27.65 5.77
C THR A 14 35.23 -26.91 6.65
N LEU A 15 35.58 -26.69 7.93
CA LEU A 15 34.73 -25.92 8.85
C LEU A 15 34.43 -24.51 8.32
N LEU A 16 35.41 -23.87 7.67
CA LEU A 16 35.24 -22.54 7.07
C LEU A 16 34.23 -22.55 5.93
N GLU A 17 34.23 -23.57 5.07
CA GLU A 17 33.25 -23.70 3.99
C GLU A 17 31.83 -23.87 4.54
N VAL A 18 31.67 -24.68 5.59
CA VAL A 18 30.36 -24.87 6.25
C VAL A 18 29.89 -23.56 6.89
N LEU A 19 30.76 -22.83 7.59
CA LEU A 19 30.41 -21.55 8.20
C LEU A 19 30.08 -20.49 7.14
N ALA A 20 30.82 -20.44 6.03
CA ALA A 20 30.55 -19.53 4.92
C ALA A 20 29.20 -19.84 4.26
N ALA A 21 28.90 -21.12 4.01
CA ALA A 21 27.62 -21.55 3.47
C ALA A 21 26.46 -21.23 4.43
N LEU A 22 26.62 -21.46 5.73
CA LEU A 22 25.62 -21.11 6.74
C LEU A 22 25.38 -19.59 6.82
N GLY A 23 26.45 -18.80 6.79
CA GLY A 23 26.35 -17.33 6.76
C GLY A 23 25.62 -16.84 5.51
N LEU A 24 25.96 -17.38 4.34
CA LEU A 24 25.29 -17.07 3.08
C LEU A 24 23.80 -17.47 3.12
N CYS A 25 23.49 -18.66 3.62
CA CYS A 25 22.12 -19.13 3.79
C CYS A 25 21.32 -18.21 4.73
N ALA A 26 21.90 -17.78 5.85
CA ALA A 26 21.24 -16.87 6.78
C ALA A 26 20.95 -15.49 6.14
N LEU A 27 21.91 -14.96 5.37
CA LEU A 27 21.72 -13.70 4.64
C LEU A 27 20.62 -13.83 3.58
N LEU A 28 20.64 -14.90 2.79
CA LEU A 28 19.62 -15.17 1.77
C LEU A 28 18.23 -15.35 2.39
N ALA A 29 18.13 -16.11 3.48
CA ALA A 29 16.86 -16.31 4.18
C ALA A 29 16.28 -14.98 4.69
N THR A 30 17.13 -14.12 5.26
CA THR A 30 16.72 -12.80 5.77
C THR A 30 16.26 -11.89 4.63
N ALA A 31 17.02 -11.84 3.53
CA ALA A 31 16.66 -11.07 2.35
C ALA A 31 15.34 -11.54 1.72
N ALA A 32 15.16 -12.86 1.59
CA ALA A 32 13.93 -13.45 1.06
C ALA A 32 12.73 -13.15 1.96
N ALA A 33 12.86 -13.30 3.28
CA ALA A 33 11.81 -12.95 4.22
C ALA A 33 11.41 -11.47 4.13
N GLY A 34 12.39 -10.58 4.02
CA GLY A 34 12.17 -9.14 3.82
C GLY A 34 11.42 -8.84 2.52
N ALA A 35 11.82 -9.45 1.40
CA ALA A 35 11.18 -9.29 0.10
C ALA A 35 9.74 -9.81 0.09
N VAL A 36 9.48 -10.96 0.71
CA VAL A 36 8.13 -11.52 0.85
C VAL A 36 7.25 -10.63 1.74
N ALA A 37 7.77 -10.16 2.87
CA ALA A 37 7.02 -9.24 3.74
C ALA A 37 6.68 -7.92 3.02
N PHE A 38 7.60 -7.37 2.24
CA PHE A 38 7.39 -6.16 1.45
C PHE A 38 6.35 -6.38 0.35
N SER A 39 6.48 -7.45 -0.45
CA SER A 39 5.53 -7.75 -1.53
C SER A 39 4.11 -7.98 -1.00
N LEU A 40 3.95 -8.72 0.10
CA LEU A 40 2.64 -8.90 0.75
C LEU A 40 2.04 -7.58 1.25
N ARG A 41 2.87 -6.66 1.74
CA ARG A 41 2.41 -5.32 2.14
C ARG A 41 2.01 -4.48 0.92
N ALA A 42 2.81 -4.54 -0.15
CA ALA A 42 2.52 -3.83 -1.39
C ALA A 42 1.24 -4.33 -2.06
N GLU A 43 1.00 -5.65 -2.07
CA GLU A 43 -0.22 -6.25 -2.60
C GLU A 43 -1.46 -5.82 -1.79
N ARG A 44 -1.39 -5.88 -0.45
CA ARG A 44 -2.46 -5.39 0.41
C ARG A 44 -2.73 -3.90 0.20
N ALA A 45 -1.70 -3.10 -0.04
CA ALA A 45 -1.85 -1.70 -0.38
C ALA A 45 -2.57 -1.53 -1.73
N ALA A 46 -2.11 -2.23 -2.77
CA ALA A 46 -2.69 -2.16 -4.11
C ALA A 46 -4.16 -2.60 -4.15
N GLN A 47 -4.53 -3.67 -3.44
CA GLN A 47 -5.92 -4.13 -3.33
C GLN A 47 -6.82 -3.04 -2.74
N ARG A 48 -6.41 -2.42 -1.62
CA ARG A 48 -7.18 -1.35 -0.98
C ARG A 48 -7.21 -0.06 -1.79
N TYR A 49 -6.15 0.26 -2.54
CA TYR A 49 -6.19 1.35 -3.52
C TYR A 49 -7.17 1.08 -4.66
N GLY A 50 -7.22 -0.16 -5.16
CA GLY A 50 -8.21 -0.57 -6.15
C GLY A 50 -9.64 -0.41 -5.63
N GLU A 51 -9.91 -0.87 -4.41
CA GLU A 51 -11.21 -0.65 -3.74
C GLU A 51 -11.53 0.84 -3.62
N ALA A 52 -10.59 1.65 -3.14
CA ALA A 52 -10.81 3.09 -3.01
C ALA A 52 -11.10 3.78 -4.35
N THR A 53 -10.45 3.33 -5.43
CA THR A 53 -10.67 3.88 -6.78
C THR A 53 -12.10 3.62 -7.27
N LEU A 54 -12.73 2.53 -6.85
CA LEU A 54 -14.14 2.24 -7.14
C LEU A 54 -15.10 2.99 -6.21
N LEU A 55 -14.69 3.24 -4.96
CA LEU A 55 -15.51 3.96 -3.98
C LEU A 55 -15.58 5.47 -4.26
N LEU A 56 -14.52 6.07 -4.82
CA LEU A 56 -14.47 7.50 -5.12
C LEU A 56 -15.60 7.97 -6.06
N PRO A 57 -15.83 7.34 -7.24
CA PRO A 57 -16.96 7.70 -8.11
C PRO A 57 -18.32 7.51 -7.43
N ALA A 58 -18.46 6.48 -6.59
CA ALA A 58 -19.72 6.20 -5.89
C ALA A 58 -20.04 7.29 -4.86
N LEU A 59 -19.04 7.75 -4.10
CA LEU A 59 -19.19 8.85 -3.14
C LEU A 59 -19.45 10.17 -3.83
N TYR A 60 -18.74 10.43 -4.93
CA TYR A 60 -18.96 11.60 -5.77
C TYR A 60 -20.40 11.63 -6.32
N ALA A 61 -20.88 10.50 -6.87
CA ALA A 61 -22.24 10.39 -7.38
C ALA A 61 -23.29 10.53 -6.26
N ALA A 62 -23.05 9.95 -5.08
CA ALA A 62 -23.95 10.09 -3.94
C ALA A 62 -24.09 11.56 -3.51
N GLN A 63 -23.00 12.32 -3.49
CA GLN A 63 -23.05 13.75 -3.17
C GLN A 63 -23.73 14.58 -4.27
N GLN A 64 -23.56 14.24 -5.55
CA GLN A 64 -24.32 14.90 -6.61
C GLN A 64 -25.83 14.68 -6.50
N LEU A 65 -26.26 13.51 -6.03
CA LEU A 65 -27.68 13.18 -5.85
C LEU A 65 -28.26 13.83 -4.60
N HIS A 66 -27.49 13.90 -3.52
CA HIS A 66 -27.89 14.43 -2.23
C HIS A 66 -26.78 15.35 -1.67
N PRO A 67 -26.73 16.62 -2.10
CA PRO A 67 -25.64 17.53 -1.75
C PRO A 67 -25.63 17.90 -0.27
N ASP A 68 -26.81 17.97 0.36
CA ASP A 68 -26.96 18.34 1.77
C ASP A 68 -26.64 17.19 2.75
N ASP A 69 -26.58 15.95 2.25
CA ASP A 69 -26.37 14.76 3.07
C ASP A 69 -24.92 14.26 2.97
N ALA A 70 -24.28 14.07 4.13
CA ALA A 70 -22.97 13.44 4.16
C ALA A 70 -23.07 11.98 3.66
N PRO A 71 -22.28 11.58 2.66
CA PRO A 71 -22.39 10.25 2.10
C PRO A 71 -21.98 9.19 3.12
N PRO A 72 -22.65 8.02 3.13
CA PRO A 72 -22.37 6.98 4.11
C PRO A 72 -20.96 6.40 3.92
N ALA A 73 -20.25 6.18 5.03
CA ALA A 73 -18.93 5.57 5.00
C ALA A 73 -19.01 4.10 4.51
N PRO A 74 -18.18 3.69 3.54
CA PRO A 74 -18.10 2.30 3.09
C PRO A 74 -17.62 1.36 4.23
N ARG A 75 -18.01 0.08 4.18
CA ARG A 75 -17.63 -0.89 5.22
C ARG A 75 -16.10 -1.01 5.35
N GLY A 76 -15.59 -0.88 6.57
CA GLY A 76 -14.14 -0.93 6.86
C GLY A 76 -13.37 0.35 6.53
N TRP A 77 -14.09 1.39 6.11
CA TRP A 77 -13.57 2.72 5.81
C TRP A 77 -14.20 3.74 6.74
N ARG A 78 -13.41 4.73 7.15
CA ARG A 78 -13.87 5.93 7.84
C ARG A 78 -13.83 7.06 6.85
N LEU A 79 -14.98 7.69 6.67
CA LEU A 79 -15.10 8.93 5.92
C LEU A 79 -15.04 10.08 6.90
N GLN A 80 -14.07 10.97 6.72
CA GLN A 80 -13.98 12.24 7.43
C GLN A 80 -14.34 13.35 6.46
N HIS A 81 -15.32 14.17 6.83
CA HIS A 81 -15.75 15.35 6.07
C HIS A 81 -15.25 16.61 6.78
N ASN A 82 -14.67 17.54 6.02
CA ASN A 82 -14.31 18.86 6.50
C ASN A 82 -14.69 19.89 5.43
N THR A 83 -15.23 21.02 5.83
CA THR A 83 -15.49 22.13 4.92
C THR A 83 -14.38 23.16 5.07
N ASP A 84 -13.67 23.43 3.98
CA ASP A 84 -12.62 24.44 3.93
C ASP A 84 -13.14 25.62 3.08
N ILE A 85 -13.10 26.85 3.61
CA ILE A 85 -13.46 28.05 2.85
C ILE A 85 -12.20 28.57 2.17
N VAL A 86 -12.14 28.50 0.84
CA VAL A 86 -10.98 28.93 0.05
C VAL A 86 -11.28 30.28 -0.61
N LYS A 87 -10.36 31.24 -0.45
CA LYS A 87 -10.40 32.52 -1.18
C LYS A 87 -9.82 32.35 -2.57
N ILE A 88 -10.60 32.69 -3.59
CA ILE A 88 -10.18 32.67 -4.99
C ILE A 88 -9.82 34.09 -5.41
N PRO A 89 -8.88 34.29 -6.36
CA PRO A 89 -8.73 35.58 -7.03
C PRO A 89 -10.10 36.07 -7.56
N ASP A 90 -10.42 37.35 -7.36
CA ASP A 90 -11.73 38.03 -7.55
C ASP A 90 -12.65 38.16 -6.30
N ASP A 91 -12.12 38.02 -5.08
CA ASP A 91 -12.86 38.23 -3.81
C ASP A 91 -14.07 37.29 -3.59
N LEU A 92 -14.16 36.22 -4.38
CA LEU A 92 -15.15 35.17 -4.22
C LEU A 92 -14.69 34.19 -3.12
N LEU A 93 -15.58 33.97 -2.15
CA LEU A 93 -15.46 32.89 -1.17
C LEU A 93 -16.10 31.65 -1.78
N GLN A 94 -15.34 30.56 -1.86
CA GLN A 94 -15.87 29.27 -2.33
C GLN A 94 -15.72 28.23 -1.22
N GLU A 95 -16.82 27.54 -0.95
CA GLU A 95 -16.85 26.44 0.01
C GLU A 95 -16.37 25.16 -0.68
N TRP A 96 -15.33 24.54 -0.11
CA TRP A 96 -14.77 23.28 -0.58
C TRP A 96 -15.09 22.20 0.44
N HIS A 97 -15.77 21.14 0.01
CA HIS A 97 -15.97 19.97 0.84
C HIS A 97 -14.80 19.01 0.64
N ARG A 98 -13.98 18.85 1.67
CA ARG A 98 -12.87 17.91 1.73
C ARG A 98 -13.34 16.60 2.37
N TYR A 99 -13.23 15.52 1.61
CA TYR A 99 -13.51 14.17 2.09
C TYR A 99 -12.23 13.36 2.17
N THR A 100 -11.95 12.82 3.35
CA THR A 100 -10.80 11.98 3.61
C THR A 100 -11.27 10.56 3.94
N LEU A 101 -10.94 9.61 3.08
CA LEU A 101 -11.19 8.18 3.25
C LEU A 101 -9.99 7.54 3.92
N GLN A 102 -10.19 7.02 5.13
CA GLN A 102 -9.18 6.30 5.87
C GLN A 102 -9.62 4.85 6.10
N PRO A 103 -8.84 3.84 5.70
CA PRO A 103 -9.13 2.47 6.08
C PRO A 103 -8.96 2.29 7.60
N ASP A 104 -9.71 1.38 8.21
CA ASP A 104 -9.68 1.14 9.68
C ASP A 104 -8.29 0.77 10.24
N GLY A 105 -7.32 0.44 9.39
CA GLY A 105 -5.92 0.24 9.74
C GLY A 105 -5.01 1.35 9.20
N ARG A 106 -4.13 1.89 10.05
CA ARG A 106 -3.13 2.94 9.70
C ARG A 106 -2.02 2.48 8.73
N GLU A 107 -2.17 1.33 8.07
CA GLU A 107 -1.14 0.79 7.17
C GLU A 107 -1.05 1.53 5.83
N ILE A 108 -2.08 2.28 5.43
CA ILE A 108 -2.17 2.96 4.14
C ILE A 108 -2.51 4.44 4.38
N PRO A 109 -1.90 5.36 3.61
CA PRO A 109 -2.24 6.78 3.70
C PRO A 109 -3.70 7.01 3.31
N ALA A 110 -4.33 7.95 4.00
CA ALA A 110 -5.70 8.33 3.69
C ALA A 110 -5.79 8.96 2.30
N ILE A 111 -6.89 8.71 1.60
CA ILE A 111 -7.17 9.28 0.29
C ILE A 111 -8.06 10.48 0.51
N THR A 112 -7.62 11.65 0.05
CA THR A 112 -8.37 12.90 0.18
C THR A 112 -8.83 13.36 -1.19
N PHE A 113 -10.10 13.71 -1.30
CA PHE A 113 -10.67 14.36 -2.48
C PHE A 113 -11.43 15.61 -2.06
N PHE A 114 -11.53 16.55 -3.00
CA PHE A 114 -12.19 17.83 -2.81
C PHE A 114 -13.35 17.92 -3.79
N ILE A 115 -14.50 18.37 -3.29
CA ILE A 115 -15.68 18.61 -4.11
C ILE A 115 -16.00 20.09 -3.96
N LEU A 116 -16.04 20.76 -5.10
CA LEU A 116 -16.44 22.15 -5.23
C LEU A 116 -17.93 22.23 -4.95
N ASP A 117 -18.33 23.12 -4.03
CA ASP A 117 -19.74 23.49 -3.93
C ASP A 117 -20.06 24.44 -5.09
N ASP A 118 -20.54 23.87 -6.20
CA ASP A 118 -21.10 24.62 -7.34
C ASP A 118 -22.58 24.90 -7.05
N ASN A 119 -22.84 25.62 -5.95
CA ASN A 119 -24.16 26.19 -5.73
C ASN A 119 -24.22 27.55 -6.48
N PRO A 120 -25.05 27.71 -7.52
CA PRO A 120 -25.14 28.94 -8.30
C PRO A 120 -25.72 30.13 -7.52
#